data_AF-A0A014NXZ2-F1
#
_entry.id   AF-A0A014NXZ2-F1
#
_cell.length_a   1.000
_cell.length_b   1.000
_cell.length_c   1.000
_cell.angle_alpha   90.00
_cell.angle_beta   90.00
_cell.angle_gamma   90.00
#
_symmetry.space_group_name_H-M   'P 1'
#
loop_
_entity.id
_entity.type
_entity.pdbx_description
1 polymer ?
#
loop_
_entity_poly.entity_id
_entity_poly.type
_entity_poly.pdbx_seq_one_letter_code
_entity_poly.pdbx_strand_id
1 'polypeptide(L)'
;MAHLVETMAYAGQTPWHELGHALPAKQSIDVWAQAAGMDWRIQETPVRYLASDAESGLSGLYAEPKEFPEQKVLYRSDTQAPLSVVGSRYQVVQPREVLEFYRDLTEVAGYELETAGVLKAGRKFWALARTGKSAALKGKVLISTQK
;
A
#
# COMPACT_ATOMS: atom_id res chain seq x y z
N MET A 1 2.05 -13.48 11.51
CA MET A 1 1.89 -12.57 10.36
C MET A 1 1.42 -11.15 10.72
N ALA A 2 0.74 -10.91 11.85
CA ALA A 2 0.22 -9.58 12.21
C ALA A 2 1.30 -8.48 12.38
N HIS A 3 2.55 -8.86 12.68
CA HIS A 3 3.67 -7.91 12.93
C HIS A 3 4.14 -7.10 11.72
N LEU A 4 3.56 -7.29 10.53
CA LEU A 4 3.89 -6.52 9.32
C LEU A 4 2.77 -5.57 8.88
N VAL A 5 1.65 -5.58 9.59
CA VAL A 5 0.56 -4.61 9.41
C VAL A 5 1.03 -3.29 10.01
N GLU A 6 1.14 -2.29 9.17
CA GLU A 6 1.51 -0.94 9.60
C GLU A 6 0.23 -0.19 10.01
N THR A 7 -0.70 -0.08 9.07
CA THR A 7 -2.02 0.52 9.29
C THR A 7 -3.05 -0.23 8.44
N MET A 8 -4.26 -0.40 8.97
CA MET A 8 -5.38 -0.93 8.21
C MET A 8 -6.71 -0.39 8.76
N ALA A 9 -7.72 -0.35 7.92
CA ALA A 9 -9.10 -0.04 8.27
C ALA A 9 -10.01 -1.21 7.88
N TYR A 10 -11.12 -1.35 8.59
CA TYR A 10 -12.13 -2.37 8.29
C TYR A 10 -13.54 -1.84 8.55
N ALA A 11 -14.52 -2.38 7.83
CA ALA A 11 -15.93 -2.15 8.06
C ALA A 11 -16.65 -3.49 8.32
N GLY A 12 -17.61 -3.49 9.24
CA GLY A 12 -18.36 -4.70 9.60
C GLY A 12 -17.71 -5.47 10.74
N GLN A 13 -17.35 -6.73 10.50
CA GLN A 13 -16.82 -7.60 11.57
C GLN A 13 -15.37 -7.25 11.91
N THR A 14 -15.05 -7.28 13.21
CA THR A 14 -13.69 -7.08 13.70
C THR A 14 -12.79 -8.20 13.18
N PRO A 15 -11.65 -7.86 12.54
CA PRO A 15 -10.67 -8.84 12.09
C PRO A 15 -10.14 -9.69 13.25
N TRP A 16 -9.77 -10.94 12.97
CA TRP A 16 -9.33 -11.93 13.96
C TRP A 16 -8.11 -11.51 14.81
N HIS A 17 -7.31 -10.56 14.34
CA HIS A 17 -6.15 -10.04 15.07
C HIS A 17 -6.46 -8.78 15.88
N GLU A 18 -7.69 -8.25 15.82
CA GLU A 18 -8.17 -7.08 16.58
C GLU A 18 -7.37 -5.78 16.35
N LEU A 19 -6.66 -5.68 15.23
CA LEU A 19 -5.90 -4.47 14.85
C LEU A 19 -6.66 -3.70 13.77
N GLY A 20 -6.40 -2.39 13.70
CA GLY A 20 -6.92 -1.51 12.66
C GLY A 20 -8.05 -0.59 13.12
N HIS A 21 -8.43 0.30 12.22
CA HIS A 21 -9.44 1.32 12.46
C HIS A 21 -10.82 0.83 11.99
N ALA A 22 -11.76 0.73 12.92
CA ALA A 22 -13.14 0.43 12.60
C ALA A 22 -13.79 1.63 11.89
N LEU A 23 -14.39 1.38 10.75
CA LEU A 23 -15.16 2.35 9.97
C LEU A 23 -16.63 1.92 9.90
N PRO A 24 -17.58 2.87 9.90
CA PRO A 24 -18.95 2.56 9.53
C PRO A 24 -19.01 2.04 8.08
N ALA A 25 -20.11 1.38 7.70
CA ALA A 25 -20.29 0.95 6.32
C ALA A 25 -20.40 2.15 5.37
N LYS A 26 -20.04 1.94 4.08
CA LYS A 26 -20.25 2.89 2.97
C LYS A 26 -19.58 4.26 3.16
N GLN A 27 -18.41 4.29 3.81
CA GLN A 27 -17.59 5.49 3.90
C GLN A 27 -16.95 5.85 2.56
N SER A 28 -16.60 7.13 2.39
CA SER A 28 -15.91 7.62 1.20
C SER A 28 -14.48 7.07 1.11
N ILE A 29 -13.92 7.08 -0.10
CA ILE A 29 -12.54 6.63 -0.34
C ILE A 29 -11.52 7.49 0.40
N ASP A 30 -11.78 8.78 0.62
CA ASP A 30 -10.88 9.63 1.40
C ASP A 30 -10.79 9.18 2.87
N VAL A 31 -11.93 8.82 3.48
CA VAL A 31 -11.96 8.27 4.85
C VAL A 31 -11.21 6.94 4.92
N TRP A 32 -11.40 6.08 3.91
CA TRP A 32 -10.66 4.83 3.79
C TRP A 32 -9.16 5.06 3.63
N ALA A 33 -8.75 6.00 2.78
CA ALA A 33 -7.35 6.32 2.54
C ALA A 33 -6.66 6.76 3.84
N GLN A 34 -7.31 7.62 4.62
CA GLN A 34 -6.78 8.07 5.90
C GLN A 34 -6.71 6.94 6.92
N ALA A 35 -7.83 6.25 7.15
CA ALA A 35 -7.91 5.22 8.18
C ALA A 35 -7.05 3.99 7.85
N ALA A 36 -6.86 3.66 6.57
CA ALA A 36 -6.00 2.55 6.14
C ALA A 36 -4.51 2.93 6.06
N GLY A 37 -4.15 4.20 6.27
CA GLY A 37 -2.77 4.69 6.13
C GLY A 37 -2.29 4.77 4.68
N MET A 38 -3.21 5.02 3.74
CA MET A 38 -3.00 5.11 2.29
C MET A 38 -3.12 6.54 1.75
N ASP A 39 -3.29 7.56 2.61
CA ASP A 39 -3.40 8.98 2.23
C ASP A 39 -2.02 9.63 1.96
N TRP A 40 -1.30 9.08 0.98
CA TRP A 40 -0.01 9.57 0.52
C TRP A 40 0.28 9.08 -0.90
N ARG A 41 1.32 9.62 -1.55
CA ARG A 41 1.68 9.26 -2.92
C ARG A 41 3.08 8.64 -2.96
N ILE A 42 3.25 7.68 -3.84
CA ILE A 42 4.57 7.17 -4.19
C ILE A 42 5.20 8.19 -5.13
N GLN A 43 6.32 8.76 -4.70
CA GLN A 43 7.18 9.60 -5.52
C GLN A 43 8.37 8.80 -6.02
N GLU A 44 8.95 9.26 -7.12
CA GLU A 44 10.11 8.63 -7.72
C GLU A 44 11.20 9.64 -8.10
N THR A 45 12.46 9.19 -8.03
CA THR A 45 13.63 9.98 -8.43
C THR A 45 14.74 9.04 -8.93
N PRO A 46 15.60 9.45 -9.87
CA PRO A 46 16.76 8.65 -10.25
C PRO A 46 17.62 8.27 -9.04
N VAL A 47 18.21 7.07 -9.06
CA VAL A 47 19.16 6.67 -8.03
C VAL A 47 20.38 7.60 -8.07
N ARG A 48 20.79 8.10 -6.91
CA ARG A 48 22.03 8.87 -6.72
C ARG A 48 22.94 8.16 -5.74
N TYR A 49 24.24 8.13 -6.01
CA TYR A 49 25.24 7.53 -5.15
C TYR A 49 26.51 8.39 -5.09
N LEU A 50 27.21 8.31 -3.96
CA LEU A 50 28.50 8.95 -3.77
C LEU A 50 29.58 7.91 -4.05
N ALA A 51 30.41 8.17 -5.05
CA ALA A 51 31.59 7.37 -5.34
C ALA A 51 32.83 8.16 -4.93
N SER A 52 33.33 7.90 -3.73
CA SER A 52 34.63 8.40 -3.28
C SER A 52 35.70 7.34 -3.53
N ASP A 53 36.84 7.75 -4.08
CA ASP A 53 38.02 6.90 -4.12
C ASP A 53 38.68 6.88 -2.74
N ALA A 54 38.66 5.73 -2.07
CA ALA A 54 39.21 5.57 -0.73
C ALA A 54 40.73 5.85 -0.68
N GLU A 55 41.43 5.74 -1.81
CA GLU A 55 42.88 6.01 -1.89
C GLU A 55 43.21 7.50 -1.99
N SER A 56 42.26 8.34 -2.42
CA SER A 56 42.51 9.76 -2.70
C SER A 56 42.56 10.67 -1.47
N GLY A 57 42.26 10.15 -0.26
CA GLY A 57 42.23 10.91 0.99
C GLY A 57 41.17 12.02 1.06
N LEU A 58 40.41 12.24 -0.02
CA LEU A 58 39.26 13.12 -0.04
C LEU A 58 38.13 12.48 0.77
N SER A 59 37.78 13.11 1.88
CA SER A 59 36.62 12.73 2.68
C SER A 59 35.40 12.58 1.77
N GLY A 60 34.64 11.48 1.92
CA GLY A 60 33.43 11.22 1.15
C GLY A 60 32.37 12.34 1.21
N LEU A 61 32.56 13.33 2.09
CA LEU A 61 31.82 14.58 2.16
C LEU A 61 31.96 15.49 0.93
N TYR A 62 33.03 15.36 0.12
CA TYR A 62 33.27 16.17 -1.09
C TYR A 62 33.03 15.39 -2.39
N ALA A 63 32.47 14.19 -2.33
CA ALA A 63 32.17 13.43 -3.53
C ALA A 63 30.98 14.03 -4.28
N GLU A 64 31.14 14.31 -5.58
CA GLU A 64 30.04 14.71 -6.46
C GLU A 64 29.01 13.56 -6.58
N PRO A 65 27.71 13.81 -6.33
CA PRO A 65 26.68 12.79 -6.51
C PRO A 65 26.61 12.33 -7.96
N LYS A 66 26.77 11.03 -8.18
CA LYS A 66 26.58 10.39 -9.49
C LYS A 66 25.17 9.84 -9.59
N GLU A 67 24.56 9.98 -10.76
CA GLU A 67 23.25 9.42 -11.06
C GLU A 67 23.35 8.06 -11.76
N PHE A 68 22.40 7.18 -11.48
CA PHE A 68 22.17 5.96 -12.22
C PHE A 68 20.74 5.97 -12.80
N PRO A 69 20.51 6.64 -13.94
CA PRO A 69 19.17 6.97 -14.44
C PRO A 69 18.35 5.75 -14.90
N GLU A 70 18.99 4.60 -15.11
CA GLU A 70 18.29 3.34 -15.42
C GLU A 70 17.53 2.76 -14.22
N GLN A 71 17.83 3.25 -13.01
CA GLN A 71 17.13 2.91 -11.79
C GLN A 71 16.53 4.14 -11.12
N LYS A 72 15.39 3.95 -10.47
CA LYS A 72 14.72 4.98 -9.69
C LYS A 72 14.40 4.48 -8.29
N VAL A 73 14.52 5.36 -7.33
CA VAL A 73 14.07 5.16 -5.95
C VAL A 73 12.62 5.56 -5.85
N LEU A 74 11.79 4.67 -5.31
CA LEU A 74 10.43 4.96 -4.89
C LEU A 74 10.44 5.34 -3.40
N TYR A 75 9.73 6.40 -3.04
CA TYR A 75 9.64 6.87 -1.65
C TYR A 75 8.27 7.50 -1.38
N ARG A 76 7.92 7.63 -0.10
CA ARG A 76 6.63 8.20 0.30
C ARG A 76 6.67 9.72 0.27
N SER A 77 5.60 10.36 -0.22
CA SER A 77 5.50 11.82 -0.25
C SER A 77 5.39 12.48 1.13
N ASP A 78 4.89 11.76 2.13
CA ASP A 78 4.59 12.29 3.47
C ASP A 78 5.81 12.30 4.39
N THR A 79 6.58 11.23 4.36
CA THR A 79 7.68 10.93 5.29
C THR A 79 9.03 10.89 4.61
N GLN A 80 9.05 10.93 3.27
CA GLN A 80 10.25 10.70 2.46
C GLN A 80 10.89 9.32 2.69
N ALA A 81 10.18 8.40 3.36
CA ALA A 81 10.71 7.08 3.67
C ALA A 81 10.92 6.27 2.38
N PRO A 82 12.09 5.61 2.23
CA PRO A 82 12.37 4.83 1.05
C PRO A 82 11.52 3.55 1.02
N LEU A 83 10.96 3.26 -0.16
CA LEU A 83 10.13 2.08 -0.39
C LEU A 83 10.93 1.00 -1.13
N SER A 84 11.47 1.31 -2.31
CA SER A 84 12.21 0.35 -3.11
C SER A 84 13.06 1.05 -4.16
N VAL A 85 14.07 0.35 -4.69
CA VAL A 85 14.72 0.70 -5.95
C VAL A 85 14.10 -0.18 -7.04
N VAL A 86 13.75 0.41 -8.17
CA VAL A 86 13.16 -0.27 -9.31
C VAL A 86 13.80 0.20 -10.61
N GLY A 87 13.64 -0.56 -11.70
CA GLY A 87 14.06 -0.11 -13.02
C GLY A 87 13.24 1.09 -13.50
N SER A 88 13.80 1.90 -14.39
CA SER A 88 13.16 3.11 -14.95
C SER A 88 11.80 2.82 -15.60
N ARG A 89 11.61 1.61 -16.17
CA ARG A 89 10.37 1.16 -16.82
C ARG A 89 9.30 0.63 -15.87
N TYR A 90 9.57 0.54 -14.58
CA TYR A 90 8.60 0.05 -13.60
C TYR A 90 7.41 1.01 -13.50
N GLN A 91 6.20 0.45 -13.60
CA GLN A 91 4.94 1.18 -13.48
C GLN A 91 4.48 1.19 -12.03
N VAL A 92 4.37 2.38 -11.46
CA VAL A 92 3.95 2.58 -10.07
C VAL A 92 2.43 2.67 -10.03
N VAL A 93 1.81 1.81 -9.22
CA VAL A 93 0.38 1.92 -8.88
C VAL A 93 0.27 2.68 -7.57
N GLN A 94 -0.52 3.75 -7.55
CA GLN A 94 -0.69 4.60 -6.37
C GLN A 94 -1.64 3.95 -5.34
N PRO A 95 -1.45 4.20 -4.03
CA PRO A 95 -2.34 3.68 -3.00
C PRO A 95 -3.81 4.05 -3.26
N ARG A 96 -4.06 5.29 -3.68
CA ARG A 96 -5.41 5.77 -4.01
C ARG A 96 -6.02 5.04 -5.20
N GLU A 97 -5.24 4.70 -6.22
CA GLU A 97 -5.71 3.94 -7.39
C GLU A 97 -6.18 2.54 -6.99
N VAL A 98 -5.53 1.91 -6.02
CA VAL A 98 -5.97 0.62 -5.47
C VAL A 98 -7.35 0.77 -4.83
N LEU A 99 -7.57 1.80 -4.01
CA LEU A 99 -8.87 2.03 -3.38
C LEU A 99 -9.97 2.36 -4.40
N GLU A 100 -9.66 3.21 -5.39
CA GLU A 100 -10.57 3.59 -6.48
C GLU A 100 -11.00 2.36 -7.28
N PHE A 101 -10.07 1.44 -7.62
CA PHE A 101 -10.40 0.19 -8.29
C PHE A 101 -11.46 -0.63 -7.54
N TYR A 102 -11.35 -0.72 -6.21
CA TYR A 102 -12.34 -1.41 -5.40
C TYR A 102 -13.67 -0.64 -5.31
N ARG A 103 -13.64 0.70 -5.29
CA ARG A 103 -14.88 1.52 -5.41
C ARG A 103 -15.61 1.22 -6.70
N ASP A 104 -14.92 1.19 -7.83
CA ASP A 104 -15.54 0.94 -9.12
C ASP A 104 -16.18 -0.47 -9.16
N LEU A 105 -15.56 -1.45 -8.50
CA LEU A 105 -16.18 -2.77 -8.30
C LEU A 105 -17.43 -2.72 -7.41
N THR A 106 -17.46 -1.86 -6.39
CA THR A 106 -18.67 -1.68 -5.57
C THR A 106 -19.83 -1.10 -6.37
N GLU A 107 -19.55 -0.13 -7.25
CA GLU A 107 -20.57 0.54 -8.07
C GLU A 107 -21.14 -0.37 -9.16
N VAL A 108 -20.29 -1.18 -9.80
CA VAL A 108 -20.70 -2.04 -10.93
C VAL A 108 -21.28 -3.38 -10.47
N ALA A 109 -20.74 -3.97 -9.40
CA ALA A 109 -21.07 -5.33 -8.98
C ALA A 109 -21.81 -5.41 -7.63
N GLY A 110 -22.09 -4.27 -6.98
CA GLY A 110 -22.73 -4.21 -5.67
C GLY A 110 -21.85 -4.78 -4.55
N TYR A 111 -20.53 -4.79 -4.74
CA TYR A 111 -19.58 -5.23 -3.72
C TYR A 111 -19.47 -4.17 -2.62
N GLU A 112 -18.94 -4.54 -1.46
CA GLU A 112 -18.68 -3.58 -0.39
C GLU A 112 -17.23 -3.70 0.06
N LEU A 113 -16.51 -2.58 0.10
CA LEU A 113 -15.15 -2.55 0.63
C LEU A 113 -15.20 -2.91 2.12
N GLU A 114 -14.55 -4.01 2.49
CA GLU A 114 -14.62 -4.60 3.82
C GLU A 114 -13.35 -4.30 4.61
N THR A 115 -12.19 -4.34 3.96
CA THR A 115 -10.92 -4.10 4.64
C THR A 115 -9.89 -3.54 3.65
N ALA A 116 -9.05 -2.63 4.10
CA ALA A 116 -7.93 -2.11 3.31
C ALA A 116 -6.76 -1.77 4.23
N GLY A 117 -5.54 -1.85 3.72
CA GLY A 117 -4.38 -1.53 4.52
C GLY A 117 -3.04 -1.59 3.81
N VAL A 118 -2.03 -1.28 4.60
CA VAL A 118 -0.64 -1.18 4.20
C VAL A 118 0.19 -2.18 5.00
N LEU A 119 1.07 -2.90 4.28
CA LEU A 119 2.02 -3.84 4.85
C LEU A 119 3.45 -3.42 4.52
N LYS A 120 4.40 -3.83 5.37
CA LYS A 120 5.85 -3.66 5.14
C LYS A 120 6.27 -2.20 4.92
N ALA A 121 5.86 -1.29 5.79
CA ALA A 121 6.27 0.13 5.76
C ALA A 121 5.90 0.85 4.44
N GLY A 122 4.66 0.68 3.95
CA GLY A 122 4.24 1.29 2.68
C GLY A 122 4.52 0.48 1.42
N ARG A 123 5.25 -0.63 1.48
CA ARG A 123 5.69 -1.35 0.26
C ARG A 123 4.62 -2.24 -0.37
N LYS A 124 3.57 -2.60 0.36
CA LYS A 124 2.50 -3.47 -0.13
C LYS A 124 1.16 -2.92 0.29
N PHE A 125 0.25 -2.79 -0.67
CA PHE A 125 -1.14 -2.41 -0.45
C PHE A 125 -2.04 -3.60 -0.66
N TRP A 126 -3.15 -3.61 0.06
CA TRP A 126 -4.19 -4.60 -0.14
C TRP A 126 -5.54 -4.02 0.22
N ALA A 127 -6.58 -4.54 -0.41
CA ALA A 127 -7.97 -4.29 -0.08
C ALA A 127 -8.76 -5.56 -0.34
N LEU A 128 -9.87 -5.73 0.36
CA LEU A 128 -10.79 -6.84 0.23
C LEU A 128 -12.19 -6.27 0.11
N ALA A 129 -12.91 -6.72 -0.90
CA ALA A 129 -14.32 -6.41 -1.07
C ALA A 129 -15.18 -7.65 -0.90
N ARG A 130 -16.27 -7.47 -0.15
CA ARG A 130 -17.32 -8.46 0.05
C ARG A 130 -18.21 -8.49 -1.18
N THR A 131 -18.38 -9.68 -1.75
CA THR A 131 -19.16 -9.85 -2.98
C THR A 131 -20.67 -10.03 -2.78
N GLY A 132 -21.12 -10.10 -1.52
CA GLY A 132 -22.51 -10.44 -1.17
C GLY A 132 -22.92 -11.89 -1.46
N LYS A 133 -22.04 -12.70 -2.09
CA LYS A 133 -22.30 -14.11 -2.39
C LYS A 133 -21.86 -14.99 -1.22
N SER A 134 -22.79 -15.81 -0.73
CA SER A 134 -22.52 -16.85 0.25
C SER A 134 -22.80 -18.23 -0.33
N ALA A 135 -21.91 -19.19 -0.10
CA ALA A 135 -22.16 -20.59 -0.42
C ALA A 135 -22.28 -21.39 0.88
N ALA A 136 -23.32 -22.22 0.98
CA ALA A 136 -23.47 -23.17 2.07
C ALA A 136 -22.83 -24.50 1.65
N LEU A 137 -21.79 -24.92 2.36
CA LEU A 137 -21.28 -26.30 2.24
C LEU A 137 -22.21 -27.24 3.01
N LYS A 138 -22.42 -28.45 2.49
CA LYS A 138 -23.25 -29.48 3.14
C LYS A 138 -22.64 -29.84 4.50
N GLY A 139 -23.19 -29.24 5.56
CA GLY A 139 -22.69 -29.33 6.93
C GLY A 139 -22.43 -27.96 7.55
N LYS A 140 -23.50 -27.20 7.86
CA LYS A 140 -23.55 -25.97 8.71
C LYS A 140 -22.31 -25.04 8.70
N VAL A 141 -21.64 -24.85 7.57
CA VAL A 141 -20.60 -23.82 7.41
C VAL A 141 -21.05 -22.87 6.31
N LEU A 142 -21.30 -21.63 6.71
CA LEU A 142 -21.53 -20.51 5.79
C LEU A 142 -20.16 -19.94 5.39
N ILE A 143 -19.84 -19.99 4.10
CA ILE A 143 -18.64 -19.32 3.57
C ILE A 143 -19.08 -18.02 2.90
N SER A 144 -18.53 -16.89 3.35
CA SER A 144 -18.63 -15.60 2.67
C SER A 144 -17.45 -15.43 1.72
N THR A 145 -17.72 -15.11 0.45
CA THR A 145 -16.66 -14.95 -0.56
C THR A 145 -16.22 -13.48 -0.66
N GLN A 146 -14.91 -13.25 -0.52
CA GLN A 146 -14.25 -11.96 -0.72
C GLN A 146 -13.41 -11.97 -2.01
N LYS A 147 -13.22 -10.81 -2.64
CA LYS A 147 -12.37 -10.59 -3.82
C LYS A 147 -11.43 -9.43 -3.58
#